data_AF-A0A356T8Q5-F1
#
_entry.id   AF-A0A356T8Q5-F1
#
_cell.length_a   1.000
_cell.length_b   1.000
_cell.length_c   1.000
_cell.angle_alpha   90.00
_cell.angle_beta   90.00
_cell.angle_gamma   90.00
#
_symmetry.space_group_name_H-M   'P 1'
#
loop_
_entity.id
_entity.type
_entity.pdbx_description
1 polymer ?
#
loop_
_entity_poly.entity_id
_entity_poly.type
_entity_poly.pdbx_seq_one_letter_code
_entity_poly.pdbx_strand_id
1 'polypeptide(L)'
;ERDVGEEARARIQRLVRRPRPGAHELEADLAALEGRRDDLARAGLLSAVERVAAAARDREEADLQVALARLAEEADRNRQRFVVPAPIDGLVRRVDVRAGAIVPAGAQCATVAPPESAWTARVMSSEHAARVREGSAVRLTSDGLTAPVEGRVRACARE
;
A
#
# COMPACT_ATOMS: atom_id res chain seq x y z
N GLU A 1 -28.32 -73.77 -38.47
CA GLU A 1 -27.93 -72.48 -39.07
C GLU A 1 -29.18 -71.81 -39.63
N ARG A 2 -29.59 -70.68 -39.06
CA ARG A 2 -30.73 -69.91 -39.57
C ARG A 2 -30.23 -68.90 -40.60
N ASP A 3 -31.13 -68.56 -41.51
CA ASP A 3 -30.91 -67.99 -42.84
C ASP A 3 -30.30 -66.56 -42.86
N VAL A 4 -28.98 -66.47 -42.66
CA VAL A 4 -28.23 -65.20 -42.71
C VAL A 4 -28.30 -64.53 -44.09
N GLY A 5 -28.48 -65.33 -45.15
CA GLY A 5 -28.57 -64.86 -46.53
C GLY A 5 -29.89 -64.16 -46.84
N GLU A 6 -30.99 -64.70 -46.33
CA GLU A 6 -32.32 -64.11 -46.49
C GLU A 6 -32.48 -62.84 -45.66
N GLU A 7 -31.93 -62.80 -44.45
CA GLU A 7 -31.95 -61.60 -43.60
C GLU A 7 -31.11 -60.45 -44.17
N ALA A 8 -29.93 -60.77 -44.75
CA ALA A 8 -29.10 -59.80 -45.46
C ALA A 8 -29.79 -59.25 -46.72
N ARG A 9 -30.45 -60.12 -47.50
CA ARG A 9 -31.24 -59.70 -48.67
C ARG A 9 -32.45 -58.85 -48.28
N ALA A 10 -33.16 -59.21 -47.21
CA ALA A 10 -34.27 -58.42 -46.68
C ALA A 10 -33.81 -57.06 -46.14
N ARG A 11 -32.58 -56.97 -45.61
CA ARG A 11 -31.98 -55.71 -45.15
C ARG A 11 -31.53 -54.82 -46.32
N ILE A 12 -30.93 -55.41 -47.35
CA ILE A 12 -30.56 -54.70 -48.58
C ILE A 12 -31.81 -54.21 -49.32
N GLN A 13 -32.84 -55.05 -49.46
CA GLN A 13 -34.12 -54.63 -50.03
C GLN A 13 -34.79 -53.52 -49.21
N ARG A 14 -34.70 -53.55 -47.88
CA ARG A 14 -35.19 -52.46 -47.02
C ARG A 14 -34.42 -51.15 -47.20
N LEU A 15 -33.10 -51.21 -47.42
CA LEU A 15 -32.28 -50.02 -47.68
C LEU A 15 -32.53 -49.45 -49.07
N VAL A 16 -32.70 -50.29 -50.09
CA VAL A 16 -33.03 -49.89 -51.47
C VAL A 16 -34.44 -49.30 -51.56
N ARG A 17 -35.38 -49.77 -50.72
CA ARG A 17 -36.78 -49.32 -50.70
C ARG A 17 -37.06 -48.19 -49.72
N ARG A 18 -36.05 -47.65 -49.03
CA ARG A 18 -36.25 -46.44 -48.23
C ARG A 18 -36.73 -45.32 -49.16
N PRO A 19 -37.84 -44.64 -48.84
CA PRO A 19 -38.24 -43.47 -49.59
C PRO A 19 -37.07 -42.48 -49.54
N ARG A 20 -36.65 -42.00 -50.73
CA ARG A 20 -35.70 -40.88 -50.77
C ARG A 20 -36.39 -39.71 -50.07
N PRO A 21 -35.71 -39.04 -49.13
CA PRO A 21 -36.32 -37.89 -48.47
C PRO A 21 -36.77 -36.91 -49.54
N GLY A 22 -37.99 -36.41 -49.39
CA GLY A 22 -38.49 -35.35 -50.26
C GLY A 22 -37.60 -34.12 -50.14
N ALA A 23 -37.56 -33.26 -51.16
CA ALA A 23 -36.74 -32.05 -51.13
C ALA A 23 -36.98 -31.21 -49.85
N HIS A 24 -38.22 -31.17 -49.36
CA HIS A 24 -38.60 -30.49 -48.12
C HIS A 24 -38.05 -31.13 -46.83
N GLU A 25 -37.88 -32.45 -46.78
CA GLU A 25 -37.33 -33.12 -45.58
C GLU A 25 -35.82 -32.85 -45.46
N LEU A 26 -35.11 -32.88 -46.59
CA LEU A 26 -33.68 -32.57 -46.64
C LEU A 26 -33.41 -31.10 -46.24
N GLU A 27 -34.28 -30.19 -46.67
CA GLU A 27 -34.21 -28.76 -46.32
C GLU A 27 -34.48 -28.52 -44.83
N ALA A 28 -35.44 -29.24 -44.24
CA ALA A 28 -35.70 -29.19 -42.80
C ALA A 28 -34.53 -29.74 -41.96
N ASP A 29 -33.91 -30.84 -42.38
CA ASP A 29 -32.74 -31.42 -41.72
C ASP A 29 -31.52 -30.48 -41.79
N LEU A 30 -31.29 -29.82 -42.93
CA LEU A 30 -30.23 -28.82 -43.09
C LEU A 30 -30.43 -27.62 -42.15
N ALA A 31 -31.65 -27.06 -42.10
CA ALA A 31 -31.99 -25.97 -41.20
C ALA A 31 -31.80 -26.36 -39.72
N ALA A 32 -32.13 -27.61 -39.35
CA ALA A 32 -31.93 -28.11 -37.99
C ALA A 32 -30.43 -28.26 -37.63
N LEU A 33 -29.59 -28.67 -38.58
CA LEU A 33 -28.13 -28.75 -38.38
C LEU A 33 -27.49 -27.37 -38.25
N GLU A 34 -27.92 -26.41 -39.06
CA GLU A 34 -27.46 -25.01 -38.98
C GLU A 34 -27.84 -24.39 -37.63
N GLY A 35 -29.08 -24.57 -37.17
CA GLY A 35 -29.51 -24.13 -35.84
C GLY A 35 -28.65 -24.73 -34.71
N ARG A 36 -28.40 -26.05 -34.76
CA ARG A 36 -27.51 -26.71 -33.77
C ARG A 36 -26.09 -26.16 -33.80
N ARG A 37 -25.55 -25.87 -34.98
CA ARG A 37 -24.20 -25.30 -35.14
C ARG A 37 -24.14 -23.91 -34.52
N ASP A 38 -25.17 -23.09 -34.75
CA ASP A 38 -25.24 -21.72 -34.24
C ASP A 38 -25.45 -21.70 -32.72
N ASP A 39 -26.23 -22.64 -32.17
CA ASP A 39 -26.37 -22.85 -30.73
C ASP A 39 -25.04 -23.26 -30.07
N LEU A 40 -24.31 -24.19 -30.68
CA LEU A 40 -22.96 -24.60 -30.24
C LEU A 40 -21.98 -23.43 -30.29
N ALA A 41 -22.01 -22.63 -31.36
CA ALA A 41 -21.16 -21.45 -31.50
C ALA A 41 -21.46 -20.41 -30.41
N ARG A 42 -22.75 -20.16 -30.12
CA ARG A 42 -23.19 -19.25 -29.07
C ARG A 42 -22.78 -19.74 -27.68
N ALA A 43 -22.97 -21.02 -27.39
CA ALA A 43 -22.53 -21.62 -26.13
C ALA A 43 -21.01 -21.54 -25.96
N GLY A 44 -20.25 -21.78 -27.03
CA GLY A 44 -18.80 -21.62 -27.06
C GLY A 44 -18.35 -20.18 -26.78
N LEU A 45 -19.04 -19.19 -27.33
CA LEU A 45 -18.76 -17.77 -27.09
C LEU A 45 -19.05 -17.39 -25.64
N LEU A 46 -20.21 -17.80 -25.09
CA LEU A 46 -20.56 -17.53 -23.70
C LEU A 46 -19.52 -18.11 -22.73
N SER A 47 -19.13 -19.37 -22.93
CA SER A 47 -18.09 -20.01 -22.13
C SER A 47 -16.72 -19.32 -22.29
N ALA A 48 -16.39 -18.83 -23.49
CA ALA A 48 -15.16 -18.06 -23.70
C ALA A 48 -15.19 -16.72 -22.95
N VAL A 49 -16.31 -16.01 -22.95
CA VAL A 49 -16.51 -14.76 -22.20
C VAL A 49 -16.38 -15.02 -20.70
N GLU A 50 -16.97 -16.11 -20.19
CA GLU A 50 -16.85 -16.51 -18.79
C GLU A 50 -15.41 -16.81 -18.39
N ARG A 51 -14.64 -17.51 -19.25
CA ARG A 51 -13.21 -17.77 -19.01
C ARG A 51 -12.38 -16.49 -19.00
N VAL A 52 -12.68 -15.53 -19.88
CA VAL A 52 -12.00 -14.22 -19.89
C VAL A 52 -12.33 -13.43 -18.64
N ALA A 53 -13.60 -13.43 -18.20
CA ALA A 53 -13.99 -12.80 -16.93
C ALA A 53 -13.37 -13.51 -15.72
N ALA A 54 -13.24 -14.84 -15.80
CA ALA A 54 -12.41 -15.72 -14.99
C ALA A 54 -11.01 -15.14 -14.75
N ALA A 55 -10.24 -15.17 -15.83
CA ALA A 55 -8.84 -14.76 -15.86
C ALA A 55 -8.62 -13.28 -15.49
N ALA A 56 -9.58 -12.40 -15.80
CA ALA A 56 -9.52 -10.99 -15.41
C ALA A 56 -9.55 -10.83 -13.88
N ARG A 57 -10.42 -11.59 -13.19
CA ARG A 57 -10.48 -11.57 -11.71
C ARG A 57 -9.23 -12.16 -11.09
N ASP A 58 -8.76 -13.30 -11.62
CA ASP A 58 -7.53 -13.94 -11.12
C ASP A 58 -6.33 -13.00 -11.26
N ARG A 59 -6.28 -12.21 -12.33
CA ARG A 59 -5.24 -11.21 -12.55
C ARG A 59 -5.34 -10.06 -11.55
N GLU A 60 -6.53 -9.53 -11.32
CA GLU A 60 -6.74 -8.45 -10.36
C GLU A 60 -6.39 -8.90 -8.93
N GLU A 61 -6.74 -10.13 -8.56
CA GLU A 61 -6.34 -10.73 -7.29
C GLU A 61 -4.82 -10.90 -7.20
N ALA A 62 -4.17 -11.41 -8.25
CA ALA A 62 -2.72 -11.52 -8.30
C ALA A 62 -2.02 -10.16 -8.19
N ASP A 63 -2.53 -9.13 -8.87
CA ASP A 63 -2.01 -7.77 -8.81
C ASP A 63 -2.15 -7.18 -7.39
N LEU A 64 -3.30 -7.42 -6.73
CA LEU A 64 -3.51 -7.04 -5.34
C LEU A 64 -2.53 -7.76 -4.39
N GLN A 65 -2.32 -9.06 -4.57
CA GLN A 65 -1.36 -9.83 -3.75
C GLN A 65 0.08 -9.30 -3.91
N VAL A 66 0.49 -8.97 -5.14
CA VAL A 66 1.80 -8.35 -5.40
C VAL A 66 1.91 -6.98 -4.75
N ALA A 67 0.86 -6.15 -4.82
CA ALA A 67 0.84 -4.84 -4.19
C ALA A 67 0.97 -4.94 -2.65
N LEU A 68 0.23 -5.86 -2.03
CA LEU A 68 0.31 -6.12 -0.59
C LEU A 68 1.69 -6.63 -0.17
N ALA A 69 2.28 -7.55 -0.94
CA ALA A 69 3.62 -8.07 -0.67
C ALA A 69 4.68 -6.95 -0.71
N ARG A 70 4.62 -6.07 -1.71
CA ARG A 70 5.53 -4.92 -1.82
C ARG A 70 5.39 -3.96 -0.64
N LEU A 71 4.16 -3.68 -0.20
CA LEU A 71 3.92 -2.83 0.96
C LEU A 71 4.49 -3.46 2.24
N ALA A 72 4.33 -4.77 2.42
CA ALA A 72 4.90 -5.50 3.55
C ALA A 72 6.44 -5.46 3.54
N GLU A 73 7.08 -5.66 2.38
CA GLU A 73 8.54 -5.53 2.23
C GLU A 73 9.04 -4.11 2.53
N GLU A 74 8.31 -3.09 2.09
CA GLU A 74 8.66 -1.70 2.38
C GLU A 74 8.50 -1.35 3.86
N ALA A 75 7.42 -1.82 4.51
CA ALA A 75 7.23 -1.69 5.94
C ALA A 75 8.34 -2.39 6.73
N ASP A 76 8.75 -3.60 6.31
CA ASP A 76 9.82 -4.34 6.97
C ASP A 76 11.18 -3.66 6.79
N ARG A 77 11.49 -3.17 5.57
CA ARG A 77 12.71 -2.37 5.33
C ARG A 77 12.74 -1.11 6.20
N ASN A 78 11.63 -0.39 6.30
CA ASN A 78 11.54 0.79 7.16
C ASN A 78 11.72 0.43 8.64
N ARG A 79 11.23 -0.74 9.08
CA ARG A 79 11.43 -1.24 10.45
C ARG A 79 12.90 -1.58 10.73
N GLN A 80 13.59 -2.20 9.78
CA GLN A 80 15.00 -2.57 9.91
C GLN A 80 15.94 -1.36 9.84
N ARG A 81 15.60 -0.37 9.02
CA ARG A 81 16.43 0.81 8.78
C ARG A 81 15.57 2.06 8.67
N PHE A 82 15.45 2.77 9.79
CA PHE A 82 14.71 4.04 9.87
C PHE A 82 15.66 5.23 10.07
N VAL A 83 15.18 6.41 9.66
CA VAL A 83 15.80 7.70 9.94
C VAL A 83 15.01 8.36 11.06
N VAL A 84 15.69 8.82 12.11
CA VAL A 84 15.07 9.63 13.17
C VAL A 84 15.30 11.10 12.82
N PRO A 85 14.29 11.83 12.29
CA PRO A 85 14.43 13.25 12.03
C PRO A 85 14.46 14.04 13.35
N ALA A 86 14.99 15.26 13.30
CA ALA A 86 14.88 16.19 14.42
C ALA A 86 13.39 16.53 14.65
N PRO A 87 12.89 16.52 15.90
CA PRO A 87 11.48 16.78 16.19
C PRO A 87 11.11 18.27 16.11
N ILE A 88 12.10 19.16 16.20
CA ILE A 88 11.94 20.62 16.17
C ILE A 88 13.10 21.24 15.40
N ASP A 89 12.84 22.41 14.83
CA ASP A 89 13.90 23.27 14.30
C ASP A 89 14.75 23.85 15.44
N GLY A 90 16.07 23.83 15.28
CA GLY A 90 16.97 24.46 16.23
C GLY A 90 18.41 24.00 16.17
N LEU A 91 19.15 24.30 17.24
CA LEU A 91 20.57 24.01 17.32
C LEU A 91 20.81 22.64 17.97
N VAL A 92 21.56 21.79 17.26
CA VAL A 92 22.04 20.52 17.82
C VAL A 92 23.11 20.84 18.87
N ARG A 93 22.78 20.68 20.14
CA ARG A 93 23.69 20.94 21.26
C ARG A 93 24.68 19.81 21.48
N ARG A 94 24.23 18.57 21.27
CA ARG A 94 25.03 17.35 21.49
C ARG A 94 24.48 16.20 20.65
N VAL A 95 25.39 15.37 20.15
CA VAL A 95 25.09 14.09 19.52
C VAL A 95 25.72 13.00 20.39
N ASP A 96 24.91 12.11 20.92
CA ASP A 96 25.29 11.10 21.91
C ASP A 96 25.56 9.72 21.26
N VAL A 97 25.25 9.58 19.96
CA VAL A 97 25.46 8.35 19.18
C VAL A 97 26.61 8.49 18.16
N ARG A 98 27.28 7.38 17.85
CA ARG A 98 28.35 7.32 16.84
C ARG A 98 28.09 6.19 15.85
N ALA A 99 28.65 6.30 14.66
CA ALA A 99 28.59 5.24 13.66
C ALA A 99 29.17 3.93 14.22
N GLY A 100 28.45 2.82 14.03
CA GLY A 100 28.82 1.50 14.53
C GLY A 100 28.46 1.23 16.00
N ALA A 101 27.91 2.21 16.72
CA ALA A 101 27.43 1.99 18.09
C ALA A 101 26.09 1.24 18.11
N ILE A 102 25.93 0.32 19.06
CA ILE A 102 24.64 -0.31 19.38
C ILE A 102 23.87 0.64 20.31
N VAL A 103 22.66 1.02 19.92
CA VAL A 103 21.82 1.98 20.64
C VAL A 103 20.61 1.25 21.22
N PRO A 104 20.42 1.23 22.56
CA PRO A 104 19.26 0.57 23.16
C PRO A 104 17.99 1.42 22.97
N ALA A 105 16.83 0.77 23.08
CA ALA A 105 15.54 1.47 23.02
C ALA A 105 15.45 2.52 24.14
N GLY A 106 15.01 3.74 23.78
CA GLY A 106 14.89 4.86 24.71
C GLY A 106 16.19 5.62 24.98
N ALA A 107 17.31 5.24 24.36
CA ALA A 107 18.53 6.03 24.45
C ALA A 107 18.37 7.40 23.77
N GLN A 108 19.00 8.41 24.36
CA GLN A 108 19.06 9.75 23.78
C GLN A 108 20.08 9.76 22.62
N CYS A 109 19.62 10.09 21.40
CA CYS A 109 20.50 10.18 20.23
C CYS A 109 21.14 11.56 20.07
N ALA A 110 20.36 12.62 20.28
CA ALA A 110 20.80 14.00 20.17
C ALA A 110 19.96 14.91 21.06
N THR A 111 20.53 16.08 21.40
CA THR A 111 19.81 17.16 22.07
C THR A 111 19.68 18.34 21.11
N VAL A 112 18.44 18.70 20.76
CA VAL A 112 18.13 19.89 19.95
C VAL A 112 17.51 20.93 20.85
N ALA A 113 18.04 22.15 20.80
CA ALA A 113 17.48 23.29 21.53
C ALA A 113 16.90 24.33 20.56
N PRO A 114 15.66 24.81 20.79
CA PRO A 114 15.06 25.82 19.95
C PRO A 114 15.84 27.14 20.06
N PRO A 115 16.07 27.85 18.94
CA PRO A 115 16.89 29.07 18.93
C PRO A 115 16.14 30.27 19.51
N GLU A 116 14.80 30.23 19.47
CA GLU A 116 13.90 31.33 19.80
C GLU A 116 13.59 31.47 21.30
N SER A 117 14.12 30.58 22.15
CA SER A 117 13.97 30.68 23.61
C SER A 117 15.33 30.67 24.32
N ALA A 118 16.08 31.75 24.17
CA ALA A 118 17.30 31.97 24.94
C ALA A 118 16.95 32.43 26.37
N TRP A 119 17.11 31.53 27.34
CA TRP A 119 17.01 31.85 28.77
C TRP A 119 18.42 32.06 29.33
N THR A 120 18.59 33.10 30.14
CA THR A 120 19.80 33.31 30.93
C THR A 120 19.44 33.33 32.41
N ALA A 121 20.26 32.67 33.22
CA ALA A 121 20.14 32.68 34.67
C ALA A 121 21.34 33.42 35.25
N ARG A 122 21.09 34.29 36.22
CA ARG A 122 22.12 35.00 36.95
C ARG A 122 21.90 34.83 38.44
N VAL A 123 22.91 34.31 39.12
CA VAL A 123 22.93 34.29 40.58
C VAL A 123 23.16 35.72 41.06
N MET A 124 22.33 36.17 42.00
CA MET A 124 22.39 37.51 42.60
C MET A 124 22.58 37.39 44.11
N SER A 125 23.24 38.37 44.73
CA SER A 125 23.26 38.47 46.18
C SER A 125 21.86 38.79 46.73
N SER A 126 21.61 38.43 47.99
CA SER A 126 20.31 38.58 48.66
C SER A 126 19.77 40.02 48.61
N GLU A 127 20.65 41.01 48.76
CA GLU A 127 20.31 42.43 48.69
C GLU A 127 19.83 42.88 47.30
N HIS A 128 20.36 42.26 46.24
CA HIS A 128 19.95 42.53 44.87
C HIS A 128 18.70 41.72 44.49
N ALA A 129 18.61 40.47 44.93
CA ALA A 129 17.44 39.62 44.75
C ALA A 129 16.18 40.22 45.40
N ALA A 130 16.32 40.96 46.51
CA ALA A 130 15.22 41.67 47.15
C ALA A 130 14.57 42.76 46.26
N ARG A 131 15.29 43.26 45.25
CA ARG A 131 14.84 44.37 44.38
C ARG A 131 14.28 43.89 43.04
N VAL A 132 14.45 42.60 42.71
CA VAL A 132 14.02 42.01 41.44
C VAL A 132 12.72 41.22 41.66
N ARG A 133 11.76 41.38 40.74
CA ARG A 133 10.50 40.64 40.77
C ARG A 133 10.25 39.99 39.40
N GLU A 134 9.37 39.01 39.38
CA GLU A 134 8.85 38.48 38.12
C GLU A 134 8.18 39.61 37.31
N GLY A 135 8.44 39.64 36.01
CA GLY A 135 8.00 40.70 35.10
C GLY A 135 8.93 41.92 35.04
N SER A 136 9.92 42.07 35.92
CA SER A 136 10.88 43.18 35.86
C SER A 136 11.60 43.21 34.50
N ALA A 137 11.67 44.40 33.90
CA ALA A 137 12.45 44.63 32.68
C ALA A 137 13.94 44.55 33.00
N VAL A 138 14.69 43.88 32.13
CA VAL A 138 16.14 43.71 32.27
C VAL A 138 16.83 44.02 30.95
N ARG A 139 18.03 44.58 31.06
CA ARG A 139 18.92 44.80 29.93
C ARG A 139 20.18 43.97 30.15
N LEU A 140 20.47 43.09 29.21
CA LEU A 140 21.65 42.24 29.22
C LEU A 140 22.70 42.82 28.28
N THR A 141 23.92 43.00 28.79
CA THR A 141 25.10 43.38 28.02
C THR A 141 26.19 42.34 28.26
N SER A 142 26.92 41.99 27.20
CA SER A 142 28.06 41.07 27.25
C SER A 142 29.08 41.54 26.23
N ASP A 143 30.36 41.33 26.49
CA ASP A 143 31.46 41.74 25.59
C ASP A 143 31.36 41.09 24.21
N GLY A 144 30.68 39.94 24.11
CA GLY A 144 30.39 39.26 22.84
C GLY A 144 29.11 39.72 22.13
N LEU A 145 28.32 40.62 22.72
CA LEU A 145 27.08 41.14 22.12
C LEU A 145 27.34 42.51 21.49
N THR A 146 27.04 42.64 20.19
CA THR A 146 27.18 43.92 19.47
C THR A 146 26.16 44.97 19.91
N ALA A 147 25.03 44.54 20.48
CA ALA A 147 24.00 45.42 21.02
C ALA A 147 23.41 44.85 22.33
N PRO A 148 22.95 45.71 23.27
CA PRO A 148 22.25 45.25 24.46
C PRO A 148 20.97 44.49 24.10
N VAL A 149 20.72 43.39 24.79
CA VAL A 149 19.50 42.59 24.63
C VAL A 149 18.53 42.96 25.74
N GLU A 150 17.32 43.34 25.38
CA GLU A 150 16.24 43.61 26.33
C GLU A 150 15.46 42.33 26.63
N GLY A 151 15.03 42.17 27.88
CA GLY A 151 14.31 40.99 28.33
C GLY A 151 13.44 41.27 29.54
N ARG A 152 12.78 40.21 30.03
CA ARG A 152 12.00 40.24 31.26
C ARG A 152 12.35 39.06 32.15
N VAL A 153 12.29 39.28 33.46
CA VAL A 153 12.41 38.22 34.46
C VAL A 153 11.15 37.36 34.41
N ARG A 154 11.29 36.06 34.13
CA ARG A 154 10.15 35.12 34.14
C ARG A 154 9.93 34.45 35.48
N ALA A 155 11.01 34.10 36.19
CA ALA A 155 10.95 33.42 37.46
C ALA A 155 12.13 33.84 38.35
N CYS A 156 11.88 33.98 39.65
CA CYS A 156 12.90 34.20 40.66
C CYS A 156 12.89 33.03 41.64
N ALA A 157 13.79 32.05 41.45
CA ALA A 157 14.00 31.00 42.44
C ALA A 157 14.72 31.59 43.67
N ARG A 158 14.15 31.37 44.86
CA ARG A 158 14.83 31.59 46.14
C ARG A 158 15.14 30.21 46.71
N GLU A 159 16.42 29.91 46.89
CA GLU A 159 16.85 28.79 47.74
C GLU A 159 16.75 29.17 49.21
#